data_AF-A0A6A4M1X6-F1
#
_entry.id   AF-A0A6A4M1X6-F1
#
_cell.length_a   1.000
_cell.length_b   1.000
_cell.length_c   1.000
_cell.angle_alpha   90.00
_cell.angle_beta   90.00
_cell.angle_gamma   90.00
#
_symmetry.space_group_name_H-M   'P 1'
#
loop_
_entity.id
_entity.type
_entity.pdbx_description
1 polymer ?
#
loop_
_entity_poly.entity_id
_entity_poly.type
_entity_poly.pdbx_seq_one_letter_code
_entity_poly.pdbx_strand_id
1 'polypeptide(L)' 'MGGDGKVFTLAEVAGHNNAKDCWLIISDKVYDVTKFLEDHPGGDEVLLSATGKDATDDLRMLGTVQVLEP' A
#
# COMPACT_ATOMS: atom_id res chain seq x y z
N MET A 1 6.25 -26.86 -0.31
CA MET A 1 5.17 -26.08 0.33
C MET A 1 5.17 -24.71 -0.33
N GLY A 2 4.33 -24.50 -1.34
CA GLY A 2 4.22 -23.21 -2.02
C GLY A 2 3.35 -22.29 -1.18
N GLY A 3 3.89 -21.12 -0.79
CA GLY A 3 3.10 -20.12 -0.07
C GLY A 3 1.87 -19.76 -0.89
N ASP A 4 0.71 -19.79 -0.23
CA ASP A 4 -0.57 -19.39 -0.78
C ASP A 4 -0.53 -17.90 -1.15
N GLY A 5 0.04 -17.59 -2.32
CA GLY A 5 0.01 -16.26 -2.91
C GLY A 5 -1.44 -15.92 -3.21
N LYS A 6 -2.09 -15.19 -2.30
CA LYS A 6 -3.44 -14.67 -2.53
C LYS A 6 -3.38 -13.67 -3.68
N VAL A 7 -4.14 -13.97 -4.73
CA VAL A 7 -4.37 -13.07 -5.85
C VAL A 7 -5.54 -12.18 -5.46
N PHE A 8 -5.35 -10.87 -5.60
CA PHE A 8 -6.38 -9.88 -5.36
C PHE A 8 -6.69 -9.16 -6.66
N THR A 9 -7.96 -8.89 -6.92
CA THR A 9 -8.36 -8.02 -8.02
C THR A 9 -8.18 -6.56 -7.65
N LEU A 10 -8.00 -5.69 -8.64
CA LEU A 10 -7.98 -4.23 -8.42
C LEU A 10 -9.25 -3.75 -7.71
N ALA A 11 -10.40 -4.38 -7.98
CA ALA A 11 -11.67 -4.04 -7.34
C ALA A 11 -11.68 -4.40 -5.84
N GLU A 12 -11.09 -5.53 -5.45
CA GLU A 12 -10.91 -5.87 -4.04
C GLU A 12 -10.02 -4.84 -3.36
N VAL A 13 -8.85 -4.56 -3.93
CA VAL A 13 -7.90 -3.58 -3.35
C VAL A 13 -8.52 -2.18 -3.26
N ALA A 14 -9.31 -1.76 -4.25
CA ALA A 14 -10.00 -0.47 -4.23
C ALA A 14 -11.01 -0.33 -3.08
N GLY A 15 -11.51 -1.44 -2.52
CA GLY A 15 -12.36 -1.45 -1.33
C GLY A 15 -11.60 -1.15 -0.03
N HIS A 16 -10.29 -1.37 -0.02
CA HIS A 16 -9.41 -1.16 1.14
C HIS A 16 -8.75 0.23 1.05
N ASN A 17 -9.58 1.28 1.15
CA ASN A 17 -9.19 2.66 0.89
C ASN A 17 -9.33 3.61 2.10
N ASN A 18 -9.26 3.10 3.33
CA ASN A 18 -9.54 3.85 4.55
C ASN A 18 -8.38 3.80 5.53
N ALA A 19 -8.28 4.76 6.46
CA ALA A 19 -7.19 4.79 7.45
C ALA A 19 -7.14 3.56 8.37
N LYS A 20 -8.24 2.81 8.46
CA LYS A 20 -8.34 1.56 9.25
C LYS A 20 -8.24 0.30 8.40
N ASP A 21 -8.12 0.47 7.09
CA ASP A 21 -8.12 -0.61 6.10
C ASP A 21 -7.55 -0.06 4.79
N CYS A 22 -6.23 0.04 4.71
CA CYS A 22 -5.49 0.74 3.67
C CYS A 22 -4.52 -0.20 2.96
N TRP A 23 -4.83 -0.53 1.72
CA TRP A 23 -3.99 -1.38 0.89
C TRP A 23 -3.38 -0.58 -0.27
N LEU A 24 -2.13 -0.89 -0.59
CA LEU A 24 -1.39 -0.27 -1.68
C LEU A 24 -0.87 -1.33 -2.63
N ILE A 25 -0.88 -1.01 -3.92
CA ILE A 25 -0.22 -1.83 -4.93
C ILE A 25 1.12 -1.19 -5.22
N ILE A 26 2.19 -1.95 -4.99
CA ILE A 26 3.57 -1.51 -5.20
C ILE A 26 4.26 -2.59 -6.02
N SER A 27 4.74 -2.25 -7.21
CA SER A 27 5.37 -3.19 -8.14
C SER A 27 4.54 -4.47 -8.35
N ASP A 28 3.25 -4.30 -8.66
CA ASP A 28 2.29 -5.40 -8.90
C ASP A 28 2.01 -6.31 -7.68
N LYS A 29 2.41 -5.89 -6.48
CA LYS A 29 2.16 -6.61 -5.22
C LYS A 29 1.27 -5.79 -4.31
N VAL A 30 0.34 -6.46 -3.64
CA VAL A 30 -0.56 -5.84 -2.66
C VAL A 30 0.09 -5.85 -1.29
N TYR A 31 0.16 -4.68 -0.66
CA TYR A 31 0.68 -4.45 0.68
C TYR A 31 -0.40 -3.86 1.57
N ASP A 32 -0.64 -4.50 2.70
CA ASP A 32 -1.46 -3.92 3.78
C ASP A 32 -0.58 -2.97 4.60
N VAL A 33 -0.80 -1.67 4.42
CA VAL A 33 -0.07 -0.62 5.11
C VAL A 33 -0.88 -0.02 6.26
N THR A 34 -2.03 -0.60 6.61
CA THR A 34 -2.93 -0.07 7.64
C THR A 34 -2.21 0.26 8.94
N LYS A 35 -1.33 -0.64 9.41
CA LYS A 35 -0.54 -0.44 10.63
C LYS A 35 0.62 0.53 10.46
N PHE A 36 1.05 0.75 9.22
CA PHE A 36 2.16 1.60 8.89
C PHE A 36 1.74 3.07 8.72
N LEU A 37 0.44 3.34 8.49
CA LEU A 37 -0.09 4.70 8.36
C LEU A 37 0.29 5.61 9.53
N GLU A 38 0.12 5.12 10.76
CA GLU A 38 0.38 5.86 11.99
C GLU A 38 1.88 5.97 12.33
N ASP A 39 2.71 5.07 11.79
CA ASP A 39 4.17 5.07 11.98
C ASP A 39 4.90 5.81 10.84
N HIS A 40 4.17 6.19 9.78
CA HIS A 40 4.76 6.81 8.60
C HIS A 40 5.21 8.24 8.89
N PRO A 41 6.53 8.55 8.85
CA PRO A 41 7.05 9.88 9.17
C PRO A 41 6.60 10.97 8.17
N GLY A 42 6.09 10.58 7.00
CA GLY A 42 5.49 11.47 6.02
C GLY A 42 3.98 11.72 6.19
N GLY A 43 3.36 11.15 7.23
CA GLY A 43 1.92 11.23 7.49
C GLY A 43 1.08 10.22 6.70
N ASP A 44 -0.10 9.90 7.22
CA ASP A 44 -1.04 8.95 6.60
C ASP A 44 -1.71 9.50 5.33
N GLU A 45 -1.83 10.83 5.20
CA GLU A 45 -2.47 11.50 4.07
C GLU A 45 -1.88 11.08 2.71
N VAL A 46 -0.56 10.88 2.67
CA VAL A 46 0.18 10.49 1.47
C VAL A 46 -0.19 9.07 1.04
N LEU A 47 -0.25 8.14 1.99
CA LEU A 47 -0.61 6.75 1.74
C LEU A 47 -2.10 6.62 1.42
N LEU A 48 -2.97 7.39 2.09
CA LEU A 48 -4.40 7.47 1.81
C LEU A 48 -4.72 8.06 0.45
N SER A 49 -3.95 9.05 -0.02
CA SER A 49 -4.11 9.60 -1.37
C SER A 49 -3.74 8.58 -2.45
N ALA A 50 -2.82 7.66 -2.12
CA ALA A 50 -2.32 6.60 -3.00
C ALA A 50 -3.08 5.27 -2.87
N THR A 51 -3.93 5.12 -1.85
CA THR A 51 -4.63 3.86 -1.54
C THR A 51 -5.64 3.46 -2.62
N GLY A 52 -5.91 2.16 -2.73
CA GLY A 52 -6.91 1.63 -3.67
C GLY A 52 -6.51 1.71 -5.16
N LYS A 53 -5.25 2.07 -5.46
CA LYS A 53 -4.67 2.11 -6.81
C LYS A 53 -3.20 1.68 -6.79
N ASP A 54 -2.60 1.60 -7.98
CA ASP A 54 -1.16 1.43 -8.12
C ASP A 54 -0.43 2.68 -7.66
N ALA A 55 0.30 2.55 -6.55
CA ALA A 55 1.05 3.60 -5.89
C ALA A 55 2.54 3.48 -6.16
N THR A 56 2.95 2.63 -7.11
CA THR A 56 4.37 2.34 -7.38
C THR A 56 5.11 3.63 -7.76
N ASP A 57 4.51 4.46 -8.62
CA ASP A 57 5.11 5.71 -9.06
C ASP A 57 5.02 6.80 -7.99
N ASP A 58 3.84 6.94 -7.34
CA ASP A 58 3.62 7.88 -6.24
C ASP A 58 4.67 7.69 -5.13
N LEU A 59 4.81 6.46 -4.63
CA LEU A 59 5.77 6.16 -3.55
C LEU A 59 7.22 6.33 -3.99
N ARG A 60 7.53 6.03 -5.26
CA ARG A 60 8.87 6.18 -5.81
C ARG A 60 9.29 7.64 -5.90
N MET A 61 8.38 8.55 -6.24
CA MET A 61 8.67 9.99 -6.25
C MET A 61 8.81 10.56 -4.84
N LEU A 62 8.05 10.03 -3.88
CA LEU A 62 8.03 10.53 -2.51
C LEU A 62 9.21 10.03 -1.65
N GLY A 63 9.99 9.07 -2.16
CA GLY A 63 11.10 8.46 -1.41
C GLY A 63 10.64 7.53 -0.28
N THR A 64 9.35 7.18 -0.24
CA THR A 64 8.73 6.34 0.79
C THR A 64 9.01 4.84 0.58
N VAL A 65 9.48 4.44 -0.60
CA VAL A 65 9.87 3.06 -0.92
C VAL A 65 10.92 2.49 0.05
N GLN A 66 11.78 3.35 0.64
CA GLN A 66 12.86 2.92 1.53
C GLN A 66 12.38 2.25 2.83
N VAL A 67 11.11 2.42 3.22
CA VAL A 67 10.59 1.92 4.51
C VAL A 67 9.75 0.65 4.39
N LEU A 68 9.25 0.34 3.18
CA LEU A 68 8.41 -0.83 2.91
C LEU A 68 9.23 -2.02 2.39
N GLU A 69 10.51 -1.81 2.10
CA GLU A 69 11.48 -2.86 1.79
C GLU A 69 12.47 -2.98 2.96
N PRO A 70 12.64 -4.16 3.57
CA PRO A 70 13.59 -4.39 4.67
C PRO A 70 15.06 -4.33 4.23
#